data_AF-A0A5K0X2I9-F1
#
_entry.id   AF-A0A5K0X2I9-F1
#
_cell.length_a   1.000
_cell.length_b   1.000
_cell.length_c   1.000
_cell.angle_alpha   90.00
_cell.angle_beta   90.00
_cell.angle_gamma   90.00
#
_symmetry.space_group_name_H-M   'P 1'
#
loop_
_entity.id
_entity.type
_entity.pdbx_description
1 polymer ?
#
loop_
_entity_poly.entity_id
_entity_poly.type
_entity_poly.pdbx_seq_one_letter_code
_entity_poly.pdbx_strand_id
1 'polypeptide(L)' 'MAEPEYSNAKTSVWWDIENCQVPRGAEPHAIAQNISSALAFVGYRGPVSISAYGDTTRIPSTVQHALSSTGVALNHVPA' A
#
# COMPACT_ATOMS: atom_id res chain seq x y z
N MET A 1 6.77 16.38 -9.07
CA MET A 1 7.83 15.45 -9.50
C MET A 1 8.85 15.35 -8.37
N ALA A 2 9.41 14.17 -8.12
CA ALA A 2 10.47 13.98 -7.13
C ALA A 2 11.74 14.77 -7.52
N GLU A 3 12.43 15.32 -6.53
CA GLU A 3 13.74 15.94 -6.72
C GLU A 3 14.79 14.88 -7.10
N PRO A 4 15.84 15.23 -7.85
CA PRO A 4 16.83 14.28 -8.34
C PRO A 4 17.44 13.40 -7.24
N GLU A 5 17.73 13.95 -6.06
CA GLU A 5 18.25 13.19 -4.93
C GLU A 5 17.28 12.12 -4.39
N TYR A 6 15.97 12.29 -4.59
CA TYR A 6 14.95 11.38 -4.08
C TYR A 6 14.43 10.39 -5.11
N SER A 7 14.79 10.54 -6.39
CA SER A 7 14.21 9.70 -7.44
C SER A 7 14.45 8.20 -7.24
N ASN A 8 15.64 7.83 -6.73
CA ASN A 8 15.99 6.44 -6.44
C ASN A 8 15.99 6.12 -4.93
N ALA A 9 15.50 7.04 -4.10
CA ALA A 9 15.43 6.82 -2.66
C ALA A 9 14.41 5.73 -2.33
N LYS A 10 14.67 5.01 -1.22
CA LYS A 10 13.69 4.07 -0.66
C LYS A 10 12.46 4.86 -0.20
N THR A 11 11.28 4.40 -0.59
CA THR A 11 10.01 5.03 -0.25
C THR A 11 9.22 4.11 0.66
N SER A 12 8.73 4.63 1.78
CA SER A 12 7.85 3.91 2.70
C SER A 12 6.44 4.50 2.63
N VAL A 13 5.47 3.65 2.33
CA VAL A 13 4.04 3.99 2.31
C VAL A 13 3.40 3.47 3.58
N TRP A 14 2.73 4.36 4.31
CA TRP A 14 2.01 4.07 5.54
C TRP A 14 0.54 4.32 5.29
N TRP A 15 -0.22 3.24 5.24
CA TRP A 15 -1.62 3.26 4.83
C TRP A 15 -2.52 2.98 6.02
N ASP A 16 -3.34 3.97 6.37
CA ASP A 16 -4.46 3.78 7.27
C ASP A 16 -5.61 3.07 6.51
N ILE A 17 -5.68 1.74 6.65
CA ILE A 17 -6.65 0.93 5.90
C ILE A 17 -8.06 1.01 6.52
N GLU A 18 -8.18 1.48 7.76
CA GLU A 18 -9.48 1.69 8.39
C GLU A 18 -10.19 2.92 7.82
N ASN A 19 -9.46 4.04 7.69
CA ASN A 19 -9.99 5.30 7.15
C ASN A 19 -9.93 5.36 5.61
N CYS A 20 -8.97 4.67 4.99
CA CYS A 20 -8.81 4.62 3.52
C CYS A 20 -8.98 3.17 3.01
N GLN A 21 -10.18 2.62 3.12
CA GLN A 21 -10.46 1.23 2.74
C GLN A 21 -10.21 0.94 1.25
N VAL A 22 -10.00 -0.34 0.93
CA VAL A 22 -9.98 -0.80 -0.47
C VAL A 22 -11.32 -0.45 -1.14
N PRO A 23 -11.32 0.28 -2.28
CA PRO A 23 -12.56 0.65 -2.95
C PRO A 23 -13.37 -0.57 -3.39
N ARG A 24 -14.71 -0.48 -3.30
CA ARG A 24 -15.60 -1.54 -3.79
C ARG A 24 -15.40 -1.74 -5.30
N GLY A 25 -15.24 -2.99 -5.71
CA GLY A 25 -15.02 -3.37 -7.11
C GLY A 25 -13.59 -3.17 -7.60
N ALA A 26 -12.69 -2.62 -6.78
CA ALA A 26 -11.27 -2.66 -7.07
C ALA A 26 -10.73 -4.08 -6.86
N GLU A 27 -9.78 -4.46 -7.70
CA GLU A 27 -9.05 -5.72 -7.57
C GLU A 27 -7.98 -5.55 -6.47
N PRO A 28 -8.05 -6.27 -5.33
CA PRO A 28 -7.15 -6.03 -4.20
C PRO A 28 -5.67 -6.36 -4.49
N HIS A 29 -5.36 -7.29 -5.40
CA HIS A 29 -3.98 -7.60 -5.77
C HIS A 29 -3.32 -6.46 -6.57
N ALA A 30 -4.11 -5.61 -7.22
CA ALA A 30 -3.62 -4.48 -8.00
C ALA A 30 -3.22 -3.28 -7.13
N ILE A 31 -3.65 -3.21 -5.86
CA ILE A 31 -3.44 -2.04 -5.00
C ILE A 31 -1.94 -1.71 -4.83
N ALA A 32 -1.12 -2.72 -4.49
CA ALA A 32 0.32 -2.52 -4.30
C ALA A 32 1.02 -2.04 -5.59
N GLN A 33 0.64 -2.62 -6.73
CA GLN A 33 1.17 -2.23 -8.03
C GLN A 33 0.71 -0.81 -8.42
N ASN A 34 -0.54 -0.46 -8.16
CA ASN A 34 -1.08 0.86 -8.46
C ASN A 34 -0.39 1.95 -7.65
N ILE A 35 -0.17 1.72 -6.35
CA ILE A 35 0.59 2.63 -5.48
C ILE A 35 2.02 2.82 -6.02
N SER A 36 2.71 1.72 -6.32
CA SER A 36 4.08 1.77 -6.84
C SER A 36 4.15 2.49 -8.18
N SER A 37 3.17 2.25 -9.06
CA SER A 37 3.08 2.88 -10.39
C SER A 37 2.81 4.38 -10.27
N ALA A 38 1.94 4.79 -9.35
CA ALA A 38 1.67 6.21 -9.08
C ALA A 38 2.90 6.93 -8.52
N LEU A 39 3.65 6.30 -7.60
CA LEU A 39 4.91 6.83 -7.07
C LEU A 39 5.96 6.99 -8.19
N ALA A 40 6.11 5.97 -9.04
CA ALA A 40 7.03 6.01 -10.18
C ALA A 40 6.66 7.09 -11.20
N PHE A 41 5.35 7.29 -11.44
CA PHE A 41 4.83 8.34 -12.32
C PHE A 41 5.22 9.74 -11.83
N VAL A 42 5.15 9.99 -10.52
CA VAL A 42 5.56 11.27 -9.94
C VAL A 42 7.08 11.38 -9.67
N GLY A 43 7.87 10.36 -10.03
CA GLY A 43 9.34 10.41 -10.01
C GLY A 43 10.04 9.62 -8.91
N TYR A 44 9.30 8.98 -7.99
CA TYR A 44 9.87 8.08 -6.98
C TYR A 44 9.95 6.67 -7.54
N ARG A 45 11.10 6.32 -8.10
CA ARG A 45 11.36 5.05 -8.82
C ARG A 45 12.25 4.09 -8.03
N GLY A 46 12.68 4.48 -6.84
CA GLY A 46 13.39 3.60 -5.91
C GLY A 46 12.50 2.50 -5.32
N PRO A 47 13.08 1.61 -4.49
CA PRO A 47 12.33 0.54 -3.83
C PRO A 47 11.18 1.08 -2.96
N VAL A 48 10.01 0.46 -3.05
CA VAL A 48 8.82 0.84 -2.28
C VAL A 48 8.48 -0.25 -1.26
N SER A 49 8.29 0.15 0.00
CA SER A 49 7.74 -0.70 1.05
C SER A 49 6.36 -0.18 1.44
N ILE A 50 5.35 -1.05 1.54
CA ILE A 50 3.98 -0.67 1.86
C ILE A 50 3.54 -1.36 3.14
N SER A 51 3.12 -0.58 4.12
CA SER A 51 2.59 -1.05 5.40
C SER A 51 1.19 -0.48 5.61
N ALA A 52 0.22 -1.36 5.84
CA ALA A 52 -1.15 -0.99 6.19
C ALA A 52 -1.41 -1.21 7.69
N TYR A 53 -2.19 -0.32 8.29
CA TYR A 53 -2.47 -0.27 9.73
C TYR A 53 -3.97 -0.12 9.96
N GLY A 54 -4.51 -0.96 10.84
CA GLY A 54 -5.91 -0.91 11.26
C GLY A 54 -6.36 -2.22 11.88
N ASP A 55 -7.63 -2.27 12.30
CA ASP A 55 -8.23 -3.49 12.82
C ASP A 55 -8.45 -4.50 11.67
N THR A 56 -7.49 -5.40 11.50
CA THR A 56 -7.53 -6.45 10.49
C THR A 56 -8.71 -7.41 10.64
N THR A 57 -9.35 -7.51 11.81
CA THR A 57 -10.53 -8.37 12.00
C THR A 57 -11.76 -7.83 11.24
N ARG A 58 -11.77 -6.53 10.94
CA ARG A 58 -12.84 -5.84 10.22
C ARG A 58 -12.61 -5.82 8.70
N ILE A 59 -11.48 -6.34 8.23
CA ILE A 59 -11.12 -6.41 6.80
C ILE A 59 -11.52 -7.79 6.26
N PRO A 60 -12.18 -7.88 5.08
CA PRO A 60 -12.48 -9.18 4.48
C PRO A 60 -11.22 -10.04 4.29
N SER A 61 -11.29 -11.33 4.62
CA SER A 61 -10.15 -12.24 4.53
C SER A 61 -9.54 -12.32 3.12
N THR A 62 -10.37 -12.19 2.09
CA THR A 62 -9.93 -12.14 0.68
C THR A 62 -9.04 -10.92 0.41
N VAL A 63 -9.41 -9.77 0.97
CA VAL A 63 -8.61 -8.53 0.86
C VAL A 63 -7.32 -8.66 1.66
N GLN A 64 -7.39 -9.20 2.88
CA GLN A 64 -6.18 -9.42 3.69
C GLN A 64 -5.17 -10.32 2.99
N HIS A 65 -5.65 -11.43 2.40
CA HIS A 65 -4.81 -12.38 1.69
C HIS A 65 -4.19 -11.76 0.44
N ALA A 66 -5.01 -11.06 -0.36
CA ALA A 66 -4.54 -10.40 -1.57
C ALA A 66 -3.44 -9.36 -1.26
N LEU A 67 -3.67 -8.48 -0.28
CA LEU A 67 -2.69 -7.48 0.14
C LEU A 67 -1.39 -8.14 0.62
N SER A 68 -1.49 -9.14 1.50
CA SER A 68 -0.30 -9.86 2.01
C SER A 68 0.47 -10.56 0.88
N SER A 69 -0.23 -11.18 -0.08
CA SER A 69 0.40 -11.88 -1.22
C SER A 69 1.18 -10.94 -2.15
N THR A 70 0.82 -9.65 -2.16
CA THR A 70 1.50 -8.61 -2.95
C THR A 70 2.65 -7.92 -2.20
N GLY A 71 2.97 -8.38 -0.99
CA GLY A 71 4.05 -7.83 -0.16
C GLY A 71 3.65 -6.61 0.68
N VAL A 72 2.35 -6.29 0.78
CA VAL A 72 1.86 -5.28 1.73
C VAL A 72 1.89 -5.88 3.14
N ALA A 73 2.61 -5.24 4.05
CA ALA A 73 2.61 -5.64 5.45
C ALA A 73 1.31 -5.19 6.13
N LEU A 74 0.47 -6.13 6.57
CA LEU A 74 -0.72 -5.84 7.37
C LEU A 74 -0.37 -5.84 8.86
N ASN A 75 -0.49 -4.68 9.50
CA ASN A 75 -0.22 -4.49 10.92
C ASN A 75 -1.55 -4.30 11.65
N HIS A 76 -1.89 -5.26 12.51
CA HIS A 76 -3.11 -5.18 13.31
C HIS A 76 -2.96 -4.10 14.40
N VAL A 77 -3.85 -3.13 14.38
CA VAL A 77 -3.98 -2.08 15.40
C VAL A 77 -5.42 -2.14 15.93
N PRO A 78 -5.65 -2.56 17.18
CA PRO A 78 -6.98 -2.59 17.77
C PRO A 78 -7.59 -1.18 17.85
N ALA A 79 -8.90 -1.08 17.58
CA ALA A 79 -9.69 0.14 17.73
C ALA A 79 -10.37 0.22 19.10
#